data_AF-A0A376JX45-F1
#
_entry.id   AF-A0A376JX45-F1
#
_cell.length_a   1.000
_cell.length_b   1.000
_cell.length_c   1.000
_cell.angle_alpha   90.00
_cell.angle_beta   90.00
_cell.angle_gamma   90.00
#
_symmetry.space_group_name_H-M   'P 1'
#
loop_
_entity.id
_entity.type
_entity.pdbx_description
1 polymer ?
#
loop_
_entity_poly.entity_id
_entity_poly.type
_entity_poly.pdbx_seq_one_letter_code
_entity_poly.pdbx_strand_id
1 'polypeptide(L)'
;MLPINNNFSLPQNSFYNTISGTYADYFSAWDKWEKQALPGEERDEAVSRLKECLINNSDELRLDRLNLSSLPDNLPAQITLLNVSYNQLTNLPELPVTLKKLYSASNKLSELPVLPPALESLQVQHNELENLPALPDSLLTMNISYNEIVSLPSLPQALKNLRATRNFLTELPAFSEGNNPVVREYFFDRNQISHIPESILNLRNECSIHISDNPLSSHALQALQRLTSSPDYHGPRIYFSMSDGQQNTLHRPLADAVTAWFPENKQSDVSQIWHAFEHEEHANTFSAFLDRLSDTVSARNTSGFREQVAAWLEKLSASAELRQQSFAVAADATESCEDRVALTWNNLRKTLLVHQASEGLFDNDTGALLSLGREMFRLEILEDIARDKVRTLHFVDEIEVYLAFQTMLAEKLQLSTAVKEMRFYGVSGVTANDLRTAEATVRSCEENEFTDWFSLWGPWHAVLKRTEADRWAQAEEQKYEMLENEYPQRVADRLKASGLSGDADAEREAGAQVMRETEQQIYRQLTDEVLALRLSENGSQLHHS
;
A
#
# COMPACT_ATOMS: atom_id res chain seq x y z
N MET A 1 45.11 -22.05 49.14
CA MET A 1 45.79 -23.35 49.26
C MET A 1 44.71 -24.43 49.34
N LEU A 2 44.60 -25.22 48.27
CA LEU A 2 44.09 -26.62 48.08
C LEU A 2 42.86 -27.16 48.86
N PRO A 3 42.11 -28.16 48.32
CA PRO A 3 42.17 -28.74 46.97
C PRO A 3 40.81 -28.92 46.24
N ILE A 4 40.94 -29.02 44.92
CA ILE A 4 40.00 -29.58 43.96
C ILE A 4 39.88 -31.09 44.22
N ASN A 5 38.66 -31.63 44.29
CA ASN A 5 38.42 -33.07 44.32
C ASN A 5 37.57 -33.46 43.09
N ASN A 6 38.27 -33.75 42.00
CA ASN A 6 37.77 -34.55 40.89
C ASN A 6 37.62 -35.99 41.39
N ASN A 7 36.39 -36.50 41.44
CA ASN A 7 36.08 -37.93 41.35
C ASN A 7 34.55 -38.13 41.32
N PHE A 8 33.97 -38.07 40.12
CA PHE A 8 32.79 -38.88 39.80
C PHE A 8 33.24 -39.92 38.77
N SER A 9 33.79 -41.01 39.30
CA SER A 9 34.01 -42.22 38.53
C SER A 9 32.65 -42.83 38.21
N LEU A 10 32.29 -42.89 36.93
CA LEU A 10 31.19 -43.73 36.45
C LEU A 10 31.42 -45.18 36.93
N PRO A 11 30.39 -45.88 37.42
CA PRO A 11 30.52 -47.31 37.69
C PRO A 11 30.71 -48.04 36.37
N GLN A 12 31.95 -48.42 36.08
CA GLN A 12 32.26 -49.36 35.01
C GLN A 12 31.74 -50.75 35.38
N ASN A 13 31.17 -51.42 34.37
CA ASN A 13 30.82 -52.85 34.33
C ASN A 13 29.60 -53.30 35.16
N SER A 14 28.40 -53.04 34.62
CA SER A 14 27.30 -54.04 34.59
C SER A 14 26.08 -53.64 33.76
N PHE A 15 26.00 -52.42 33.20
CA PHE A 15 24.83 -51.97 32.40
C PHE A 15 24.95 -52.17 30.87
N TYR A 16 26.10 -52.59 30.34
CA TYR A 16 26.33 -52.73 28.89
C TYR A 16 25.68 -53.97 28.24
N ASN A 17 25.09 -54.89 29.01
CA ASN A 17 24.57 -56.17 28.49
C ASN A 17 23.05 -56.23 28.29
N THR A 18 22.37 -55.08 28.26
CA THR A 18 20.92 -55.02 27.94
C THR A 18 20.59 -53.86 27.00
N ILE A 19 21.50 -53.52 26.08
CA ILE A 19 21.17 -52.63 24.96
C ILE A 19 20.52 -53.50 23.89
N SER A 20 19.19 -53.50 23.85
CA SER A 20 18.41 -54.09 22.78
C SER A 20 18.86 -53.53 21.43
N GLY A 21 18.77 -54.34 20.37
CA GLY A 21 19.14 -53.95 18.99
C GLY A 21 18.37 -52.76 18.40
N THR A 22 17.50 -52.09 19.17
CA THR A 22 16.69 -50.93 18.79
C THR A 22 17.40 -49.57 18.92
N TYR A 23 18.51 -49.46 19.66
CA TYR A 23 19.23 -48.17 19.85
C TYR A 23 20.63 -48.10 19.21
N ALA A 24 21.11 -49.22 18.68
CA ALA A 24 22.47 -49.33 18.14
C ALA A 24 22.71 -48.37 16.96
N ASP A 25 21.70 -48.19 16.11
CA ASP A 25 21.78 -47.32 14.94
C ASP A 25 21.95 -45.84 15.31
N TYR A 26 21.21 -45.37 16.34
CA TYR A 26 21.36 -44.02 16.89
C TYR A 26 22.77 -43.80 17.42
N PHE A 27 23.27 -44.71 18.25
CA PHE A 27 24.58 -44.56 18.90
C PHE A 27 25.71 -44.57 17.86
N SER A 28 25.64 -45.48 16.88
CA SER A 28 26.63 -45.52 15.80
C SER A 28 26.60 -44.26 14.93
N ALA A 29 25.43 -43.69 14.67
CA ALA A 29 25.31 -42.45 13.89
C ALA A 29 25.88 -41.24 14.66
N TRP A 30 25.56 -41.12 15.95
CA TRP A 30 26.05 -40.03 16.79
C TRP A 30 27.56 -40.08 17.02
N ASP A 31 28.13 -41.28 17.26
CA ASP A 31 29.58 -41.46 17.40
C ASP A 31 30.33 -41.09 16.10
N LYS A 32 29.70 -41.27 14.93
CA LYS A 32 30.25 -40.84 13.65
C LYS A 32 30.19 -39.32 13.49
N TRP A 33 29.09 -38.70 13.91
CA TRP A 33 28.89 -37.24 13.88
C TRP A 33 29.83 -36.51 14.84
N GLU A 34 30.10 -37.06 16.02
CA GLU A 34 31.06 -36.53 17.00
C GLU A 34 32.46 -36.36 16.41
N LYS A 35 32.94 -37.36 15.67
CA LYS A 35 34.27 -37.36 15.05
C LYS A 35 34.46 -36.31 13.96
N GLN A 36 33.38 -35.68 13.50
CA GLN A 36 33.40 -34.61 12.51
C GLN A 36 33.36 -33.21 13.14
N ALA A 37 33.56 -33.11 14.47
CA ALA A 37 33.59 -31.84 15.18
C ALA A 37 34.65 -30.88 14.63
N LEU A 38 34.24 -29.63 14.41
CA LEU A 38 35.18 -28.54 14.14
C LEU A 38 35.82 -28.05 15.44
N PRO A 39 37.01 -27.41 15.37
CA PRO A 39 37.64 -26.82 16.55
C PRO A 39 36.71 -25.81 17.24
N GLY A 40 36.44 -26.01 18.54
CA GLY A 40 35.57 -25.16 19.35
C GLY A 40 34.12 -25.65 19.48
N GLU A 41 33.75 -26.75 18.79
CA GLU A 41 32.46 -27.41 18.97
C GLU A 41 32.49 -28.44 20.09
N GLU A 42 31.44 -28.48 20.90
CA GLU A 42 31.26 -29.44 22.00
C GLU A 42 30.33 -30.59 21.57
N ARG A 43 30.71 -31.31 20.49
CA ARG A 43 29.90 -32.44 19.97
C ARG A 43 29.92 -33.64 20.90
N ASP A 44 31.00 -33.86 21.64
CA ASP A 44 31.16 -34.93 22.63
C ASP A 44 30.14 -34.79 23.78
N GLU A 45 29.97 -33.56 24.28
CA GLU A 45 28.93 -33.22 25.25
C GLU A 45 27.53 -33.41 24.63
N ALA A 46 27.33 -32.98 23.38
CA ALA A 46 26.06 -33.17 22.69
C ALA A 46 25.67 -34.66 22.51
N VAL A 47 26.63 -35.52 22.14
CA VAL A 47 26.42 -36.97 22.04
C VAL A 47 26.11 -37.58 23.41
N SER A 48 26.77 -37.12 24.47
CA SER A 48 26.49 -37.57 25.83
C SER A 48 25.03 -37.27 26.22
N ARG A 49 24.55 -36.06 25.94
CA ARG A 49 23.15 -35.65 26.18
C ARG A 49 22.14 -36.41 25.30
N LEU A 50 22.47 -36.68 24.04
CA LEU A 50 21.64 -37.48 23.14
C LEU A 50 21.47 -38.91 23.66
N LYS A 51 22.57 -39.54 24.09
CA LYS A 51 22.56 -40.89 24.68
C LYS A 51 21.76 -40.91 25.98
N GLU A 52 21.98 -39.95 26.88
CA GLU A 52 21.23 -39.84 28.13
C GLU A 52 19.72 -39.67 27.88
N CYS A 53 19.33 -38.80 26.94
CA CYS A 53 17.94 -38.58 26.56
C CYS A 53 17.27 -39.88 26.08
N LEU A 54 17.96 -40.66 25.23
CA LEU A 54 17.42 -41.92 24.71
C LEU A 54 17.34 -43.01 25.79
N ILE A 55 18.37 -43.15 26.62
CA ILE A 55 18.42 -44.17 27.69
C ILE A 55 17.35 -43.90 28.75
N ASN A 56 17.19 -42.64 29.15
CA ASN A 56 16.25 -42.24 30.19
C ASN A 56 14.83 -42.03 29.67
N ASN A 57 14.60 -42.19 28.36
CA ASN A 57 13.34 -41.87 27.69
C ASN A 57 12.82 -40.48 28.09
N SER A 58 13.72 -39.49 28.05
CA SER A 58 13.42 -38.10 28.40
C SER A 58 12.56 -37.45 27.31
N ASP A 59 11.59 -36.65 27.73
CA ASP A 59 10.78 -35.83 26.83
C ASP A 59 11.49 -34.55 26.39
N GLU A 60 12.59 -34.17 27.05
CA GLU A 60 13.36 -32.96 26.76
C GLU A 60 14.78 -33.30 26.33
N LEU A 61 15.23 -32.64 25.25
CA LEU A 61 16.62 -32.66 24.78
C LEU A 61 17.15 -31.23 24.66
N ARG A 62 18.28 -30.95 25.32
CA ARG A 62 18.92 -29.63 25.34
C ARG A 62 20.38 -29.70 24.88
N LEU A 63 20.63 -29.17 23.70
CA LEU A 63 21.94 -29.06 23.04
C LEU A 63 22.31 -27.58 22.83
N ASP A 64 21.78 -26.68 23.66
CA ASP A 64 22.06 -25.25 23.55
C ASP A 64 23.47 -24.88 24.05
N ARG A 65 24.06 -23.84 23.46
CA ARG A 65 25.37 -23.25 23.84
C ARG A 65 26.56 -24.20 23.71
N LEU A 66 26.58 -25.04 22.67
CA LEU A 66 27.66 -26.00 22.40
C LEU A 66 28.46 -25.65 21.13
N ASN A 67 28.23 -24.45 20.58
CA ASN A 67 28.83 -23.95 19.33
C ASN A 67 28.68 -24.89 18.11
N LEU A 68 27.66 -25.74 18.08
CA LEU A 68 27.47 -26.75 17.04
C LEU A 68 27.25 -26.12 15.67
N SER A 69 27.97 -26.56 14.63
CA SER A 69 27.67 -26.19 13.22
C SER A 69 26.59 -27.04 12.56
N SER A 70 26.30 -28.23 13.10
CA SER A 70 25.27 -29.14 12.59
C SER A 70 24.68 -29.97 13.73
N LEU A 71 23.53 -30.59 13.48
CA LEU A 71 22.96 -31.64 14.33
C LEU A 71 23.06 -32.99 13.60
N PRO A 72 23.03 -34.13 14.32
CA PRO A 72 22.92 -35.42 13.67
C PRO A 72 21.54 -35.57 12.99
N ASP A 73 21.52 -36.29 11.87
CA ASP A 73 20.29 -36.49 11.06
C ASP A 73 19.15 -37.14 11.87
N ASN A 74 19.48 -38.03 12.80
CA ASN A 74 18.51 -38.78 13.60
C ASN A 74 18.47 -38.27 15.03
N LEU A 75 17.41 -37.55 15.38
CA LEU A 75 17.09 -37.16 16.75
C LEU A 75 16.23 -38.23 17.45
N PRO A 76 16.28 -38.32 18.80
CA PRO A 76 15.40 -39.22 19.55
C PRO A 76 13.92 -38.93 19.24
N ALA A 77 13.20 -39.91 18.69
CA ALA A 77 11.89 -39.69 18.08
C ALA A 77 10.77 -39.36 19.09
N GLN A 78 10.97 -39.60 20.39
CA GLN A 78 9.97 -39.44 21.44
C GLN A 78 9.94 -38.05 22.08
N ILE A 79 10.92 -37.19 21.79
CA ILE A 79 11.04 -35.90 22.49
C ILE A 79 9.86 -34.98 22.18
N THR A 80 9.48 -34.19 23.17
CA THR A 80 8.46 -33.15 23.06
C THR A 80 9.06 -31.75 23.13
N LEU A 81 10.28 -31.61 23.65
CA LEU A 81 11.03 -30.36 23.67
C LEU A 81 12.44 -30.56 23.10
N LEU A 82 12.80 -29.72 22.13
CA LEU A 82 14.15 -29.61 21.58
C LEU A 82 14.66 -28.18 21.77
N ASN A 83 15.77 -28.02 22.50
CA ASN A 83 16.48 -26.75 22.59
C ASN A 83 17.88 -26.88 21.99
N VAL A 84 18.14 -26.18 20.91
CA VAL A 84 19.41 -26.12 20.17
C VAL A 84 19.86 -24.66 19.98
N SER A 85 19.38 -23.77 20.85
CA SER A 85 19.65 -22.33 20.78
C SER A 85 21.13 -22.00 21.04
N TYR A 86 21.60 -20.83 20.58
CA TYR A 86 22.98 -20.36 20.79
C TYR A 86 24.04 -21.33 20.24
N ASN A 87 23.86 -21.77 19.01
CA ASN A 87 24.82 -22.57 18.27
C ASN A 87 25.19 -21.83 16.96
N GLN A 88 25.83 -22.53 16.02
CA GLN A 88 26.19 -22.01 14.70
C GLN A 88 25.49 -22.80 13.59
N LEU A 89 24.28 -23.32 13.87
CA LEU A 89 23.54 -24.18 12.96
C LEU A 89 23.08 -23.41 11.74
N THR A 90 23.32 -23.96 10.55
CA THR A 90 22.79 -23.42 9.28
C THR A 90 21.50 -24.09 8.84
N ASN A 91 21.26 -25.34 9.28
CA ASN A 91 20.04 -26.10 9.00
C ASN A 91 19.65 -26.94 10.22
N LEU A 92 18.38 -27.36 10.26
CA LEU A 92 17.88 -28.37 11.20
C LEU A 92 17.57 -29.67 10.45
N PRO A 93 17.78 -30.84 11.09
CA PRO A 93 17.36 -32.12 10.53
C PRO A 93 15.84 -32.26 10.59
N GLU A 94 15.31 -33.39 10.10
CA GLU A 94 13.89 -33.72 10.27
C GLU A 94 13.52 -33.73 11.76
N LEU A 95 12.44 -33.02 12.08
CA LEU A 95 11.99 -32.84 13.46
C LEU A 95 11.12 -34.03 13.89
N PRO A 96 11.25 -34.52 15.13
CA PRO A 96 10.37 -35.55 15.67
C PRO A 96 8.89 -35.13 15.60
N VAL A 97 8.03 -36.02 15.13
CA VAL A 97 6.59 -35.73 14.94
C VAL A 97 5.85 -35.44 16.25
N THR A 98 6.39 -35.86 17.40
CA THR A 98 5.86 -35.63 18.75
C THR A 98 6.25 -34.27 19.33
N LEU A 99 7.09 -33.50 18.64
CA LEU A 99 7.65 -32.27 19.17
C LEU A 99 6.56 -31.21 19.40
N LYS A 100 6.55 -30.66 20.61
CA LYS A 100 5.65 -29.58 21.05
C LYS A 100 6.36 -28.24 21.17
N LYS A 101 7.65 -28.24 21.49
CA LYS A 101 8.44 -27.03 21.72
C LYS A 101 9.77 -27.11 20.99
N LEU A 102 10.01 -26.17 20.08
CA LEU A 102 11.26 -26.04 19.35
C LEU A 102 11.90 -24.69 19.67
N TYR A 103 13.09 -24.73 20.29
CA TYR A 103 13.92 -23.56 20.56
C TYR A 103 15.22 -23.67 19.78
N SER A 104 15.38 -22.83 18.77
CA SER A 104 16.57 -22.76 17.91
C SER A 104 17.02 -21.32 17.68
N ALA A 105 16.86 -20.49 18.71
CA ALA A 105 17.21 -19.07 18.67
C ALA A 105 18.72 -18.86 18.59
N SER A 106 19.16 -17.74 18.01
CA SER A 106 20.59 -17.38 17.90
C SER A 106 21.42 -18.47 17.22
N ASN A 107 21.07 -18.74 15.96
CA ASN A 107 21.78 -19.62 15.03
C ASN A 107 21.96 -18.86 13.69
N LYS A 108 22.30 -19.57 12.61
CA LYS A 108 22.43 -19.03 11.24
C LYS A 108 21.49 -19.77 10.29
N LEU A 109 20.29 -20.11 10.75
CA LEU A 109 19.33 -20.85 9.96
C LEU A 109 18.83 -19.98 8.81
N SER A 110 18.99 -20.46 7.58
CA SER A 110 18.42 -19.84 6.37
C SER A 110 17.03 -20.40 6.03
N GLU A 111 16.74 -21.62 6.47
CA GLU A 111 15.45 -22.29 6.30
C GLU A 111 15.05 -23.12 7.51
N LEU A 112 13.76 -23.43 7.61
CA LEU A 112 13.22 -24.38 8.59
C LEU A 112 12.68 -25.63 7.89
N PRO A 113 12.86 -26.82 8.48
CA PRO A 113 12.20 -28.03 8.00
C PRO A 113 10.69 -27.95 8.23
N VAL A 114 9.95 -28.93 7.70
CA VAL A 114 8.51 -29.07 7.96
C VAL A 114 8.26 -29.14 9.47
N LEU A 115 7.38 -28.28 9.96
CA LEU A 115 7.06 -28.21 11.37
C LEU A 115 6.15 -29.38 11.79
N PRO A 116 6.42 -30.02 12.94
CA PRO A 116 5.57 -31.09 13.47
C PRO A 116 4.13 -30.61 13.72
N PRO A 117 3.11 -31.44 13.44
CA PRO A 117 1.70 -31.04 13.52
C PRO A 117 1.21 -30.75 14.94
N ALA A 118 1.95 -31.17 15.97
CA ALA A 118 1.64 -30.95 17.38
C ALA A 118 2.45 -29.81 18.01
N LEU A 119 3.19 -29.03 17.21
CA LEU A 119 4.04 -27.96 17.73
C LEU A 119 3.20 -26.84 18.34
N GLU A 120 3.46 -26.52 19.60
CA GLU A 120 2.76 -25.50 20.40
C GLU A 120 3.62 -24.22 20.55
N SER A 121 4.95 -24.35 20.56
CA SER A 121 5.89 -23.23 20.69
C SER A 121 7.07 -23.31 19.72
N LEU A 122 7.30 -22.22 18.98
CA LEU A 122 8.40 -22.06 18.05
C LEU A 122 9.22 -20.80 18.41
N GLN A 123 10.50 -20.96 18.74
CA GLN A 123 11.41 -19.85 19.04
C GLN A 123 12.64 -19.94 18.14
N VAL A 124 12.69 -19.10 17.12
CA VAL A 124 13.74 -19.09 16.08
C VAL A 124 14.26 -17.67 15.84
N GLN A 125 14.16 -16.80 16.84
CA GLN A 125 14.68 -15.44 16.76
C GLN A 125 16.20 -15.39 16.59
N HIS A 126 16.73 -14.34 15.96
CA HIS A 126 18.15 -14.19 15.63
C HIS A 126 18.66 -15.34 14.75
N ASN A 127 18.11 -15.42 13.54
CA ASN A 127 18.56 -16.30 12.46
C ASN A 127 18.57 -15.49 11.14
N GLU A 128 18.75 -16.16 10.01
CA GLU A 128 18.84 -15.57 8.66
C GLU A 128 17.65 -16.05 7.80
N LEU A 129 16.48 -16.25 8.42
CA LEU A 129 15.30 -16.79 7.74
C LEU A 129 14.66 -15.74 6.82
N GLU A 130 14.51 -16.07 5.54
CA GLU A 130 13.74 -15.24 4.59
C GLU A 130 12.26 -15.64 4.51
N ASN A 131 11.95 -16.91 4.81
CA ASN A 131 10.61 -17.49 4.67
C ASN A 131 10.30 -18.46 5.82
N LEU A 132 9.01 -18.71 6.05
CA LEU A 132 8.54 -19.72 7.00
C LEU A 132 7.79 -20.84 6.28
N PRO A 133 7.91 -22.10 6.76
CA PRO A 133 7.05 -23.20 6.32
C PRO A 133 5.61 -23.00 6.82
N ALA A 134 4.70 -23.86 6.37
CA ALA A 134 3.33 -23.88 6.88
C ALA A 134 3.31 -24.05 8.41
N LEU A 135 2.52 -23.21 9.09
CA LEU A 135 2.39 -23.25 10.55
C LEU A 135 1.32 -24.27 10.95
N PRO A 136 1.58 -25.11 11.97
CA PRO A 136 0.59 -26.07 12.44
C PRO A 136 -0.52 -25.38 13.24
N ASP A 137 -1.75 -25.89 13.14
CA ASP A 137 -2.94 -25.36 13.83
C ASP A 137 -2.82 -25.35 15.37
N SER A 138 -1.93 -26.18 15.93
CA SER A 138 -1.65 -26.26 17.36
C SER A 138 -0.77 -25.12 17.89
N LEU A 139 -0.19 -24.29 17.02
CA LEU A 139 0.82 -23.32 17.42
C LEU A 139 0.20 -22.21 18.29
N LEU A 140 0.73 -22.05 19.51
CA LEU A 140 0.23 -21.10 20.51
C LEU A 140 1.14 -19.87 20.62
N THR A 141 2.45 -20.06 20.53
CA THR A 141 3.44 -18.99 20.67
C THR A 141 4.55 -19.11 19.64
N MET A 142 4.87 -18.00 18.97
CA MET A 142 5.91 -17.95 17.95
C MET A 142 6.80 -16.72 18.11
N ASN A 143 8.11 -16.91 18.05
CA ASN A 143 9.09 -15.81 18.00
C ASN A 143 10.04 -16.01 16.83
N ILE A 144 9.95 -15.10 15.87
CA ILE A 144 10.71 -15.04 14.62
C ILE A 144 11.45 -13.70 14.52
N SER A 145 11.59 -12.98 15.63
CA SER A 145 12.22 -11.64 15.64
C SER A 145 13.67 -11.69 15.16
N TYR A 146 14.19 -10.61 14.58
CA TYR A 146 15.56 -10.54 14.08
C TYR A 146 15.85 -11.64 13.04
N ASN A 147 15.10 -11.62 11.95
CA ASN A 147 15.30 -12.44 10.75
C ASN A 147 15.10 -11.53 9.52
N GLU A 148 15.06 -12.12 8.33
CA GLU A 148 14.92 -11.43 7.04
C GLU A 148 13.57 -11.72 6.38
N ILE A 149 12.54 -12.00 7.19
CA ILE A 149 11.25 -12.48 6.70
C ILE A 149 10.48 -11.35 6.01
N VAL A 150 10.06 -11.60 4.76
CA VAL A 150 9.33 -10.61 3.93
C VAL A 150 7.81 -10.76 4.05
N SER A 151 7.31 -11.98 4.28
CA SER A 151 5.88 -12.25 4.42
C SER A 151 5.61 -13.42 5.37
N LEU A 152 4.39 -13.47 5.93
CA LEU A 152 3.96 -14.55 6.81
C LEU A 152 2.99 -15.49 6.11
N PRO A 153 3.08 -16.81 6.36
CA PRO A 153 2.02 -17.75 5.99
C PRO A 153 0.74 -17.46 6.81
N SER A 154 -0.36 -18.11 6.45
CA SER A 154 -1.61 -18.01 7.22
C SER A 154 -1.37 -18.37 8.70
N LEU A 155 -1.77 -17.47 9.58
CA LEU A 155 -1.59 -17.65 11.02
C LEU A 155 -2.67 -18.58 11.57
N PRO A 156 -2.33 -19.56 12.42
CA PRO A 156 -3.31 -20.45 13.03
C PRO A 156 -4.15 -19.68 14.07
N GLN A 157 -5.45 -19.99 14.14
CA GLN A 157 -6.39 -19.30 15.06
C GLN A 157 -6.01 -19.44 16.54
N ALA A 158 -5.30 -20.52 16.88
CA ALA A 158 -4.83 -20.81 18.22
C ALA A 158 -3.64 -19.92 18.66
N LEU A 159 -3.01 -19.19 17.73
CA LEU A 159 -1.83 -18.37 18.00
C LEU A 159 -2.19 -17.18 18.90
N LYS A 160 -1.58 -17.14 20.08
CA LYS A 160 -1.82 -16.10 21.10
C LYS A 160 -0.70 -15.08 21.15
N ASN A 161 0.54 -15.51 20.93
CA ASN A 161 1.71 -14.64 21.01
C ASN A 161 2.54 -14.78 19.74
N LEU A 162 2.72 -13.69 19.00
CA LEU A 162 3.62 -13.61 17.86
C LEU A 162 4.58 -12.44 18.06
N ARG A 163 5.88 -12.75 18.06
CA ARG A 163 6.95 -11.74 18.01
C ARG A 163 7.68 -11.84 16.68
N ALA A 164 7.53 -10.79 15.87
CA ALA A 164 8.14 -10.64 14.55
C ALA A 164 8.91 -9.32 14.42
N THR A 165 9.41 -8.78 15.55
CA THR A 165 10.18 -7.54 15.60
C THR A 165 11.45 -7.62 14.74
N ARG A 166 11.81 -6.56 14.01
CA ARG A 166 13.01 -6.52 13.14
C ARG A 166 13.02 -7.64 12.10
N ASN A 167 12.13 -7.52 11.13
CA ASN A 167 12.07 -8.29 9.90
C ASN A 167 11.83 -7.33 8.71
N PHE A 168 11.58 -7.86 7.52
CA PHE A 168 11.23 -7.08 6.31
C PHE A 168 9.75 -7.22 5.94
N LEU A 169 8.88 -7.45 6.92
CA LEU A 169 7.44 -7.60 6.66
C LEU A 169 6.89 -6.32 6.06
N THR A 170 6.21 -6.42 4.91
CA THR A 170 5.60 -5.27 4.23
C THR A 170 4.14 -5.05 4.58
N GLU A 171 3.48 -6.08 5.12
CA GLU A 171 2.04 -6.10 5.42
C GLU A 171 1.76 -6.73 6.78
N LEU A 172 0.70 -6.27 7.44
CA LEU A 172 0.15 -6.96 8.60
C LEU A 172 -0.68 -8.17 8.16
N PRO A 173 -0.62 -9.29 8.89
CA PRO A 173 -1.44 -10.45 8.59
C PRO A 173 -2.92 -10.16 8.88
N ALA A 174 -3.81 -10.87 8.18
CA ALA A 174 -5.22 -10.87 8.52
C ALA A 174 -5.42 -11.55 9.88
N PHE A 175 -5.82 -10.78 10.88
CA PHE A 175 -6.13 -11.29 12.21
C PHE A 175 -7.53 -11.91 12.21
N SER A 176 -7.66 -13.17 12.60
CA SER A 176 -8.95 -13.82 12.81
C SER A 176 -9.35 -13.78 14.28
N GLU A 177 -10.52 -13.21 14.58
CA GLU A 177 -11.13 -13.33 15.91
C GLU A 177 -11.50 -14.80 16.19
N GLY A 178 -11.12 -15.29 17.37
CA GLY A 178 -11.69 -16.52 17.90
C GLY A 178 -13.00 -16.23 18.63
N ASN A 179 -13.88 -17.24 18.78
CA ASN A 179 -15.16 -17.06 19.48
C ASN A 179 -15.00 -16.64 20.96
N ASN A 180 -13.84 -16.88 21.57
CA ASN A 180 -13.59 -16.65 22.99
C ASN A 180 -12.64 -15.47 23.23
N PRO A 181 -12.87 -14.63 24.26
CA PRO A 181 -11.96 -13.57 24.64
C PRO A 181 -10.67 -14.19 25.21
N VAL A 182 -9.59 -14.11 24.44
CA VAL A 182 -8.26 -14.56 24.84
C VAL A 182 -7.29 -13.41 24.61
N VAL A 183 -6.43 -13.15 25.60
CA VAL A 183 -5.37 -12.13 25.46
C VAL A 183 -4.41 -12.56 24.35
N ARG A 184 -4.23 -11.66 23.38
CA ARG A 184 -3.37 -11.86 22.22
C ARG A 184 -2.37 -10.72 22.16
N GLU A 185 -1.10 -11.04 21.92
CA GLU A 185 -0.04 -10.06 21.79
C GLU A 185 0.75 -10.29 20.50
N TYR A 186 0.79 -9.25 19.68
CA TYR A 186 1.45 -9.28 18.38
C TYR A 186 2.47 -8.14 18.28
N PHE A 187 3.74 -8.49 18.10
CA PHE A 187 4.84 -7.53 17.97
C PHE A 187 5.37 -7.52 16.55
N PHE A 188 5.15 -6.42 15.84
CA PHE A 188 5.58 -6.16 14.47
C PHE A 188 6.48 -4.90 14.40
N ASP A 189 7.03 -4.46 15.52
CA ASP A 189 7.89 -3.28 15.55
C ASP A 189 9.11 -3.42 14.64
N ARG A 190 9.58 -2.32 14.05
CA ARG A 190 10.78 -2.28 13.19
C ARG A 190 10.68 -3.21 11.99
N ASN A 191 9.58 -3.13 11.26
CA ASN A 191 9.39 -3.82 9.97
C ASN A 191 9.30 -2.79 8.83
N GLN A 192 8.89 -3.24 7.64
CA GLN A 192 8.63 -2.40 6.47
C GLN A 192 7.12 -2.26 6.21
N ILE A 193 6.30 -2.37 7.27
CA ILE A 193 4.85 -2.30 7.15
C ILE A 193 4.47 -0.87 6.77
N SER A 194 3.84 -0.72 5.60
CA SER A 194 3.44 0.59 5.08
C SER A 194 1.95 0.87 5.27
N HIS A 195 1.17 -0.15 5.60
CA HIS A 195 -0.29 -0.06 5.68
C HIS A 195 -0.88 -0.84 6.84
N ILE A 196 -2.07 -0.40 7.27
CA ILE A 196 -2.85 -1.03 8.33
C ILE A 196 -4.18 -1.50 7.73
N PRO A 197 -4.52 -2.80 7.83
CA PRO A 197 -5.80 -3.28 7.35
C PRO A 197 -6.93 -2.82 8.28
N GLU A 198 -8.05 -2.36 7.72
CA GLU A 198 -9.26 -1.98 8.50
C GLU A 198 -9.74 -3.07 9.44
N SER A 199 -9.52 -4.35 9.10
CA SER A 199 -9.87 -5.50 9.93
C SER A 199 -9.21 -5.49 11.31
N ILE A 200 -8.14 -4.70 11.51
CA ILE A 200 -7.53 -4.53 12.83
C ILE A 200 -8.53 -3.96 13.85
N LEU A 201 -9.48 -3.13 13.41
CA LEU A 201 -10.50 -2.52 14.27
C LEU A 201 -11.57 -3.51 14.72
N ASN A 202 -11.70 -4.65 14.04
CA ASN A 202 -12.62 -5.71 14.43
C ASN A 202 -12.13 -6.51 15.64
N LEU A 203 -10.88 -6.27 16.06
CA LEU A 203 -10.28 -6.97 17.19
C LEU A 203 -10.77 -6.39 18.53
N ARG A 204 -10.95 -7.25 19.52
CA ARG A 204 -11.31 -6.82 20.88
C ARG A 204 -10.11 -6.21 21.63
N ASN A 205 -10.41 -5.47 22.70
CA ASN A 205 -9.44 -4.81 23.58
C ASN A 205 -8.44 -5.77 24.27
N GLU A 206 -8.75 -7.08 24.37
CA GLU A 206 -7.80 -8.08 24.84
C GLU A 206 -6.60 -8.30 23.89
N CYS A 207 -6.69 -7.82 22.65
CA CYS A 207 -5.60 -7.87 21.68
C CYS A 207 -4.70 -6.63 21.79
N SER A 208 -3.39 -6.87 21.88
CA SER A 208 -2.35 -5.83 21.83
C SER A 208 -1.51 -6.00 20.57
N ILE A 209 -1.34 -4.91 19.82
CA ILE A 209 -0.59 -4.90 18.55
C ILE A 209 0.46 -3.80 18.63
N HIS A 210 1.72 -4.16 18.42
CA HIS A 210 2.85 -3.23 18.40
C HIS A 210 3.37 -3.10 16.97
N ILE A 211 3.34 -1.88 16.42
CA ILE A 211 3.71 -1.54 15.05
C ILE A 211 4.62 -0.31 15.00
N SER A 212 5.36 -0.06 16.08
CA SER A 212 6.27 1.09 16.17
C SER A 212 7.43 0.94 15.21
N ASP A 213 8.05 2.05 14.80
CA ASP A 213 9.18 2.05 13.87
C ASP A 213 8.87 1.35 12.51
N ASN A 214 7.66 1.54 11.97
CA ASN A 214 7.26 1.10 10.64
C ASN A 214 7.02 2.30 9.71
N PRO A 215 7.24 2.17 8.38
CA PRO A 215 7.06 3.25 7.40
C PRO A 215 5.58 3.53 7.06
N LEU A 216 4.73 3.66 8.08
CA LEU A 216 3.31 4.00 7.94
C LEU A 216 3.12 5.44 7.43
N SER A 217 2.06 5.69 6.67
CA SER A 217 1.72 7.05 6.23
C SER A 217 1.35 7.95 7.40
N SER A 218 1.59 9.25 7.25
CA SER A 218 1.20 10.24 8.26
C SER A 218 -0.31 10.24 8.50
N HIS A 219 -1.11 10.04 7.46
CA HIS A 219 -2.55 9.91 7.52
C HIS A 219 -2.97 8.72 8.40
N ALA A 220 -2.40 7.53 8.17
CA ALA A 220 -2.71 6.35 8.96
C ALA A 220 -2.37 6.53 10.45
N LEU A 221 -1.24 7.18 10.76
CA LEU A 221 -0.84 7.50 12.13
C LEU A 221 -1.79 8.50 12.81
N GLN A 222 -2.20 9.56 12.10
CA GLN A 222 -3.17 10.53 12.61
C GLN A 222 -4.56 9.89 12.80
N ALA A 223 -4.98 9.01 11.89
CA ALA A 223 -6.21 8.24 12.02
C ALA A 223 -6.17 7.32 13.24
N LEU A 224 -5.08 6.56 13.43
CA LEU A 224 -4.87 5.75 14.63
C LEU A 224 -4.93 6.61 15.90
N GLN A 225 -4.29 7.79 15.91
CA GLN A 225 -4.31 8.67 17.07
C GLN A 225 -5.73 9.16 17.39
N ARG A 226 -6.48 9.62 16.38
CA ARG A 226 -7.86 10.08 16.56
C ARG A 226 -8.77 8.96 17.06
N LEU A 227 -8.68 7.77 16.46
CA LEU A 227 -9.49 6.61 16.82
C LEU A 227 -9.17 6.10 18.23
N THR A 228 -7.89 5.88 18.55
CA THR A 228 -7.48 5.29 19.84
C THR A 228 -7.62 6.25 21.02
N SER A 229 -7.67 7.56 20.76
CA SER A 229 -7.89 8.59 21.78
C SER A 229 -9.37 8.92 22.02
N SER A 230 -10.29 8.33 21.23
CA SER A 230 -11.73 8.51 21.42
C SER A 230 -12.21 7.82 22.70
N PRO A 231 -13.07 8.46 23.52
CA PRO A 231 -13.58 7.86 24.77
C PRO A 231 -14.45 6.61 24.53
N ASP A 232 -15.06 6.49 23.35
CA ASP A 232 -15.93 5.37 22.96
C ASP A 232 -15.17 4.26 22.20
N TYR A 233 -13.84 4.32 22.18
CA TYR A 233 -13.04 3.30 21.51
C TYR A 233 -13.03 1.98 22.28
N HIS A 234 -13.44 0.91 21.60
CA HIS A 234 -13.51 -0.45 22.15
C HIS A 234 -12.69 -1.48 21.35
N GLY A 235 -11.88 -1.02 20.39
CA GLY A 235 -11.00 -1.85 19.56
C GLY A 235 -9.74 -2.34 20.31
N PRO A 236 -8.74 -2.90 19.60
CA PRO A 236 -7.53 -3.42 20.22
C PRO A 236 -6.61 -2.30 20.73
N ARG A 237 -5.67 -2.67 21.60
CA ARG A 237 -4.60 -1.77 22.05
C ARG A 237 -3.49 -1.72 21.00
N ILE A 238 -3.41 -0.63 20.25
CA ILE A 238 -2.42 -0.45 19.18
C ILE A 238 -1.31 0.49 19.68
N TYR A 239 -0.08 0.00 19.70
CA TYR A 239 1.11 0.75 20.07
C TYR A 239 1.86 1.14 18.80
N PHE A 240 1.99 2.43 18.56
CA PHE A 240 2.66 3.02 17.40
C PHE A 240 3.50 4.21 17.83
N SER A 241 4.53 4.51 17.04
CA SER A 241 5.40 5.67 17.23
C SER A 241 4.90 6.83 16.38
N MET A 242 4.56 7.94 17.02
CA MET A 242 4.50 9.23 16.32
C MET A 242 5.95 9.66 16.13
N SER A 243 6.45 9.70 14.90
CA SER A 243 7.79 10.23 14.65
C SER A 243 7.87 11.69 15.10
N ASP A 244 8.83 12.02 15.97
CA ASP A 244 9.08 13.37 16.53
C ASP A 244 9.34 14.47 15.47
N GLY A 245 9.39 14.13 14.18
CA GLY A 245 9.61 15.08 13.08
C GLY A 245 8.35 15.73 12.50
N GLN A 246 7.14 15.32 12.89
CA GLN A 246 5.90 15.78 12.23
C GLN A 246 5.15 16.91 12.94
N GLN A 247 5.69 17.46 14.04
CA GLN A 247 5.14 18.69 14.64
C GLN A 247 5.60 19.98 13.93
N ASN A 248 6.41 19.87 12.87
CA ASN A 248 6.73 20.98 11.98
C ASN A 248 6.79 20.47 10.54
N THR A 249 5.70 20.61 9.79
CA THR A 249 5.80 20.78 8.34
C THR A 249 6.48 22.14 8.07
N LEU A 250 7.77 22.25 8.37
CA LEU A 250 8.60 23.17 7.61
C LEU A 250 8.65 22.55 6.22
N HIS A 251 7.78 23.05 5.34
CA HIS A 251 7.76 22.65 3.93
C HIS A 251 9.19 22.66 3.41
N ARG A 252 9.62 21.57 2.78
CA ARG A 252 10.92 21.58 2.13
C ARG A 252 10.86 22.58 0.96
N PRO A 253 11.99 23.24 0.64
CA PRO A 253 12.16 23.99 -0.59
C PRO A 253 11.55 23.29 -1.80
N LEU A 254 10.95 24.06 -2.72
CA LEU A 254 10.34 23.49 -3.93
C LEU A 254 11.32 22.61 -4.71
N ALA A 255 12.58 23.03 -4.79
CA ALA A 255 13.65 22.27 -5.45
C ALA A 255 13.84 20.88 -4.82
N ASP A 256 13.80 20.77 -3.50
CA ASP A 256 13.97 19.50 -2.79
C ASP A 256 12.75 18.58 -2.98
N ALA A 257 11.54 19.16 -2.96
CA ALA A 257 10.31 18.42 -3.18
C ALA A 257 10.26 17.80 -4.59
N VAL A 258 10.64 18.56 -5.61
CA VAL A 258 10.69 18.10 -7.00
C VAL A 258 11.80 17.07 -7.21
N THR A 259 13.00 17.33 -6.67
CA THR A 259 14.18 16.48 -6.86
C THR A 259 13.94 15.06 -6.35
N ALA A 260 13.13 14.89 -5.29
CA ALA A 260 12.77 13.58 -4.74
C ALA A 260 11.97 12.65 -5.68
N TRP A 261 11.45 13.18 -6.79
CA TRP A 261 10.73 12.40 -7.83
C TRP A 261 11.66 11.88 -8.94
N PHE A 262 12.87 12.43 -9.05
CA PHE A 262 13.82 12.07 -10.10
C PHE A 262 14.86 11.05 -9.61
N PRO A 263 15.37 10.18 -10.50
CA PRO A 263 16.46 9.27 -10.14
C PRO A 263 17.74 10.05 -9.83
N GLU A 264 18.60 9.51 -8.95
CA GLU A 264 19.80 10.19 -8.42
C GLU A 264 20.69 10.85 -9.48
N ASN A 265 20.78 10.25 -10.66
CA ASN A 265 21.60 10.78 -11.77
C ASN A 265 21.10 12.09 -12.38
N LYS A 266 19.81 12.44 -12.22
CA LYS A 266 19.21 13.69 -12.73
C LYS A 266 18.97 14.73 -11.63
N GLN A 267 19.15 14.37 -10.36
CA GLN A 267 18.74 15.19 -9.23
C GLN A 267 19.45 16.55 -9.17
N SER A 268 20.75 16.59 -9.47
CA SER A 268 21.54 17.84 -9.46
C SER A 268 21.03 18.86 -10.49
N ASP A 269 20.76 18.41 -11.72
CA ASP A 269 20.33 19.28 -12.81
C ASP A 269 18.91 19.81 -12.55
N VAL A 270 18.01 18.94 -12.09
CA VAL A 270 16.63 19.30 -11.74
C VAL A 270 16.59 20.29 -10.58
N SER A 271 17.35 20.03 -9.51
CA SER A 271 17.43 20.94 -8.36
C SER A 271 17.87 22.35 -8.79
N GLN A 272 18.87 22.45 -9.67
CA GLN A 272 19.35 23.75 -10.17
C GLN A 272 18.29 24.49 -10.99
N ILE A 273 17.53 23.79 -11.84
CA ILE A 273 16.45 24.38 -12.63
C ILE A 273 15.33 24.87 -11.71
N TRP A 274 14.91 24.06 -10.75
CA TRP A 274 13.75 24.35 -9.90
C TRP A 274 14.03 25.37 -8.79
N HIS A 275 15.30 25.57 -8.39
CA HIS A 275 15.69 26.70 -7.55
C HIS A 275 15.36 28.06 -8.19
N ALA A 276 15.36 28.16 -9.53
CA ALA A 276 14.99 29.40 -10.21
C ALA A 276 13.49 29.74 -10.04
N PHE A 277 12.64 28.74 -9.77
CA PHE A 277 11.19 28.88 -9.64
C PHE A 277 10.73 29.02 -8.19
N GLU A 278 11.64 28.99 -7.22
CA GLU A 278 11.33 28.95 -5.79
C GLU A 278 10.65 30.23 -5.27
N HIS A 279 10.84 31.35 -5.97
CA HIS A 279 10.23 32.65 -5.65
C HIS A 279 8.96 32.94 -6.46
N GLU A 280 8.48 32.00 -7.27
CA GLU A 280 7.21 32.15 -8.00
C GLU A 280 6.02 32.11 -7.03
N GLU A 281 4.94 32.80 -7.39
CA GLU A 281 3.70 32.80 -6.61
C GLU A 281 3.14 31.37 -6.50
N HIS A 282 2.66 30.99 -5.32
CA HIS A 282 2.17 29.63 -5.02
C HIS A 282 3.22 28.49 -5.13
N ALA A 283 4.52 28.78 -5.22
CA ALA A 283 5.56 27.74 -5.19
C ALA A 283 5.54 26.88 -3.91
N ASN A 284 5.28 27.51 -2.75
CA ASN A 284 5.24 26.82 -1.45
C ASN A 284 4.03 25.87 -1.32
N THR A 285 2.86 26.28 -1.80
CA THR A 285 1.66 25.43 -1.79
C THR A 285 1.83 24.24 -2.74
N PHE A 286 2.49 24.44 -3.88
CA PHE A 286 2.84 23.36 -4.79
C PHE A 286 3.87 22.39 -4.18
N SER A 287 4.88 22.89 -3.46
CA SER A 287 5.82 22.04 -2.69
C SER A 287 5.07 21.18 -1.67
N ALA A 288 4.15 21.77 -0.91
CA ALA A 288 3.31 21.04 0.05
C ALA A 288 2.48 19.95 -0.63
N PHE A 289 1.90 20.23 -1.81
CA PHE A 289 1.19 19.23 -2.59
C PHE A 289 2.10 18.06 -3.01
N LEU A 290 3.29 18.34 -3.52
CA LEU A 290 4.25 17.29 -3.92
C LEU A 290 4.69 16.44 -2.73
N ASP A 291 4.84 17.03 -1.54
CA ASP A 291 5.18 16.31 -0.32
C ASP A 291 4.09 15.33 0.06
N ARG A 292 2.84 15.79 0.06
CA ARG A 292 1.67 14.94 0.33
C ARG A 292 1.53 13.84 -0.70
N LEU A 293 1.72 14.15 -1.98
CA LEU A 293 1.71 13.16 -3.04
C LEU A 293 2.84 12.13 -2.88
N SER A 294 4.01 12.57 -2.39
CA SER A 294 5.17 11.69 -2.15
C SER A 294 5.04 10.83 -0.89
N ASP A 295 4.24 11.26 0.09
CA ASP A 295 3.99 10.50 1.33
C ASP A 295 3.09 9.29 1.08
N THR A 296 2.35 9.29 -0.03
CA THR A 296 1.51 8.18 -0.46
C THR A 296 2.35 6.92 -0.71
N VAL A 297 1.87 5.76 -0.29
CA VAL A 297 2.64 4.52 -0.44
C VAL A 297 2.83 4.18 -1.91
N SER A 298 1.90 4.60 -2.77
CA SER A 298 2.01 4.52 -4.23
C SER A 298 3.24 5.24 -4.77
N ALA A 299 3.56 6.44 -4.26
CA ALA A 299 4.76 7.16 -4.66
C ALA A 299 6.05 6.51 -4.14
N ARG A 300 6.00 5.78 -3.02
CA ARG A 300 7.16 5.06 -2.49
C ARG A 300 7.43 3.75 -3.24
N ASN A 301 6.37 3.02 -3.59
CA ASN A 301 6.46 1.63 -4.04
C ASN A 301 6.19 1.40 -5.53
N THR A 302 5.60 2.36 -6.24
CA THR A 302 5.25 2.22 -7.66
C THR A 302 6.14 3.08 -8.55
N SER A 303 7.12 2.45 -9.22
CA SER A 303 8.06 3.14 -10.12
C SER A 303 7.34 3.86 -11.26
N GLY A 304 6.32 3.23 -11.87
CA GLY A 304 5.58 3.80 -12.98
C GLY A 304 4.84 5.09 -12.62
N PHE A 305 4.33 5.22 -11.38
CA PHE A 305 3.69 6.46 -10.94
C PHE A 305 4.72 7.59 -10.77
N ARG A 306 5.89 7.30 -10.17
CA ARG A 306 6.98 8.29 -10.06
C ARG A 306 7.46 8.76 -11.43
N GLU A 307 7.57 7.84 -12.39
CA GLU A 307 7.94 8.18 -13.78
C GLU A 307 6.92 9.11 -14.44
N GLN A 308 5.62 8.87 -14.24
CA GLN A 308 4.57 9.77 -14.75
C GLN A 308 4.66 11.17 -14.14
N VAL A 309 4.85 11.27 -12.82
CA VAL A 309 5.01 12.55 -12.12
C VAL A 309 6.28 13.27 -12.58
N ALA A 310 7.40 12.55 -12.72
CA ALA A 310 8.67 13.12 -13.20
C ALA A 310 8.55 13.65 -14.63
N ALA A 311 7.96 12.87 -15.56
CA ALA A 311 7.73 13.30 -16.93
C ALA A 311 6.79 14.53 -17.02
N TRP A 312 5.81 14.61 -16.12
CA TRP A 312 4.96 15.79 -15.99
C TRP A 312 5.73 17.02 -15.50
N LEU A 313 6.56 16.87 -14.46
CA LEU A 313 7.42 17.93 -13.93
C LEU A 313 8.43 18.44 -14.99
N GLU A 314 8.96 17.56 -15.85
CA GLU A 314 9.81 17.98 -16.98
C GLU A 314 9.04 18.93 -17.93
N LYS A 315 7.77 18.63 -18.24
CA LYS A 315 6.93 19.53 -19.08
C LYS A 315 6.67 20.88 -18.42
N LEU A 316 6.45 20.89 -17.10
CA LEU A 316 6.29 22.12 -16.33
C LEU A 316 7.56 22.96 -16.41
N SER A 317 8.75 22.37 -16.25
CA SER A 317 10.00 23.12 -16.33
C SER A 317 10.19 23.87 -17.66
N ALA A 318 9.60 23.37 -18.76
CA ALA A 318 9.72 23.95 -20.10
C ALA A 318 8.75 25.12 -20.38
N SER A 319 7.58 25.18 -19.73
CA SER A 319 6.53 26.16 -20.03
C SER A 319 6.14 26.99 -18.80
N ALA A 320 6.43 28.29 -18.83
CA ALA A 320 6.12 29.20 -17.72
C ALA A 320 4.62 29.35 -17.49
N GLU A 321 3.82 29.41 -18.56
CA GLU A 321 2.36 29.50 -18.46
C GLU A 321 1.77 28.24 -17.82
N LEU A 322 2.22 27.06 -18.24
CA LEU A 322 1.77 25.79 -17.67
C LEU A 322 2.14 25.66 -16.20
N ARG A 323 3.34 26.11 -15.78
CA ARG A 323 3.72 26.12 -14.35
C ARG A 323 2.81 27.02 -13.55
N GLN A 324 2.59 28.26 -13.99
CA GLN A 324 1.79 29.21 -13.25
C GLN A 324 0.35 28.71 -13.06
N GLN A 325 -0.25 28.16 -14.12
CA GLN A 325 -1.58 27.54 -14.03
C GLN A 325 -1.59 26.32 -13.11
N SER A 326 -0.55 25.49 -13.16
CA SER A 326 -0.43 24.31 -12.29
C SER A 326 -0.27 24.68 -10.81
N PHE A 327 0.50 25.72 -10.50
CA PHE A 327 0.69 26.21 -9.13
C PHE A 327 -0.60 26.79 -8.56
N ALA A 328 -1.36 27.54 -9.37
CA ALA A 328 -2.66 28.06 -8.99
C ALA A 328 -3.65 26.93 -8.66
N VAL A 329 -3.74 25.90 -9.53
CA VAL A 329 -4.60 24.72 -9.27
C VAL A 329 -4.22 24.00 -7.97
N ALA A 330 -2.92 23.88 -7.68
CA ALA A 330 -2.46 23.28 -6.44
C ALA A 330 -2.79 24.16 -5.21
N ALA A 331 -2.70 25.49 -5.35
CA ALA A 331 -3.06 26.43 -4.29
C ALA A 331 -4.56 26.34 -3.94
N ASP A 332 -5.44 26.37 -4.94
CA ASP A 332 -6.90 26.26 -4.76
C ASP A 332 -7.28 24.96 -4.05
N ALA A 333 -6.58 23.86 -4.37
CA ALA A 333 -6.79 22.58 -3.71
C ALA A 333 -6.34 22.58 -2.25
N THR A 334 -5.21 23.22 -1.94
CA THR A 334 -4.72 23.33 -0.56
C THR A 334 -5.53 24.27 0.32
N GLU A 335 -6.16 25.31 -0.26
CA GLU A 335 -7.00 26.26 0.47
C GLU A 335 -8.43 25.75 0.70
N SER A 336 -9.01 25.05 -0.28
CA SER A 336 -10.44 24.75 -0.25
C SER A 336 -10.81 23.41 0.39
N CYS A 337 -9.91 22.43 0.48
CA CYS A 337 -10.18 21.14 1.09
C CYS A 337 -8.91 20.43 1.57
N GLU A 338 -8.82 20.18 2.87
CA GLU A 338 -7.63 19.60 3.50
C GLU A 338 -7.25 18.19 3.00
N ASP A 339 -8.04 17.46 2.19
CA ASP A 339 -7.78 16.03 1.87
C ASP A 339 -7.74 15.62 0.38
N ARG A 340 -7.86 16.53 -0.59
CA ARG A 340 -8.16 16.16 -2.00
C ARG A 340 -6.95 15.97 -2.94
N VAL A 341 -6.04 15.06 -2.61
CA VAL A 341 -4.82 14.84 -3.42
C VAL A 341 -5.13 14.24 -4.81
N ALA A 342 -6.06 13.28 -4.92
CA ALA A 342 -6.36 12.62 -6.20
C ALA A 342 -7.08 13.55 -7.17
N LEU A 343 -8.07 14.32 -6.68
CA LEU A 343 -8.73 15.36 -7.45
C LEU A 343 -7.73 16.40 -7.98
N THR A 344 -6.81 16.85 -7.14
CA THR A 344 -5.78 17.83 -7.54
C THR A 344 -4.90 17.26 -8.65
N TRP A 345 -4.48 16.00 -8.53
CA TRP A 345 -3.73 15.31 -9.59
C TRP A 345 -4.50 15.24 -10.92
N ASN A 346 -5.79 14.90 -10.88
CA ASN A 346 -6.65 14.90 -12.08
C ASN A 346 -6.80 16.31 -12.69
N ASN A 347 -6.97 17.33 -11.85
CA ASN A 347 -7.07 18.73 -12.30
C ASN A 347 -5.76 19.21 -12.94
N LEU A 348 -4.60 18.87 -12.38
CA LEU A 348 -3.29 19.19 -12.96
C LEU A 348 -3.10 18.54 -14.33
N ARG A 349 -3.56 17.30 -14.50
CA ARG A 349 -3.57 16.62 -15.81
C ARG A 349 -4.52 17.31 -16.79
N LYS A 350 -5.71 17.73 -16.34
CA LYS A 350 -6.64 18.51 -17.16
C LYS A 350 -6.01 19.82 -17.64
N THR A 351 -5.31 20.54 -16.77
CA THR A 351 -4.57 21.77 -17.12
C THR A 351 -3.52 21.51 -18.19
N LEU A 352 -2.75 20.43 -18.09
CA LEU A 352 -1.80 20.04 -19.14
C LEU A 352 -2.50 19.83 -20.48
N LEU A 353 -3.63 19.11 -20.51
CA LEU A 353 -4.36 18.84 -21.74
C LEU A 353 -4.96 20.12 -22.35
N VAL A 354 -5.45 21.04 -21.51
CA VAL A 354 -5.93 22.36 -21.96
C VAL A 354 -4.79 23.12 -22.64
N HIS A 355 -3.59 23.13 -22.03
CA HIS A 355 -2.43 23.79 -22.61
C HIS A 355 -2.04 23.16 -23.96
N GLN A 356 -1.93 21.83 -24.04
CA GLN A 356 -1.62 21.13 -25.29
C GLN A 356 -2.66 21.35 -26.39
N ALA A 357 -3.94 21.41 -26.03
CA ALA A 357 -5.02 21.75 -26.95
C ALA A 357 -4.92 23.21 -27.44
N SER A 358 -4.55 24.14 -26.55
CA SER A 358 -4.36 25.55 -26.90
C SER A 358 -3.14 25.78 -27.82
N GLU A 359 -2.14 24.90 -27.76
CA GLU A 359 -0.99 24.90 -28.69
C GLU A 359 -1.32 24.30 -30.06
N GLY A 360 -2.49 23.67 -30.22
CA GLY A 360 -3.00 23.13 -31.48
C GLY A 360 -2.70 21.66 -31.74
N LEU A 361 -2.31 20.88 -30.72
CA LEU A 361 -1.98 19.46 -30.86
C LEU A 361 -3.12 18.62 -31.46
N PHE A 362 -4.38 19.02 -31.23
CA PHE A 362 -5.58 18.27 -31.59
C PHE A 362 -6.41 18.91 -32.72
N ASP A 363 -5.88 19.94 -33.39
CA ASP A 363 -6.64 20.72 -34.38
C ASP A 363 -7.18 19.82 -35.53
N ASN A 364 -6.37 18.84 -35.97
CA ASN A 364 -6.71 17.90 -37.05
C ASN A 364 -7.02 16.47 -36.57
N ASP A 365 -6.90 16.17 -35.27
CA ASP A 365 -7.09 14.83 -34.72
C ASP A 365 -8.13 14.83 -33.59
N THR A 366 -9.37 15.13 -33.98
CA THR A 366 -10.51 15.10 -33.08
C THR A 366 -10.81 13.69 -32.57
N GLY A 367 -10.38 12.65 -33.29
CA GLY A 367 -10.50 11.24 -32.87
C GLY A 367 -9.64 10.95 -31.63
N ALA A 368 -8.38 11.36 -31.65
CA ALA A 368 -7.49 11.26 -30.49
C ALA A 368 -8.04 12.06 -29.30
N LEU A 369 -8.51 13.29 -29.53
CA LEU A 369 -9.11 14.11 -28.46
C LEU A 369 -10.36 13.48 -27.85
N LEU A 370 -11.24 12.88 -28.67
CA LEU A 370 -12.43 12.19 -28.19
C LEU A 370 -12.06 10.95 -27.36
N SER A 371 -11.07 10.17 -27.82
CA SER A 371 -10.58 9.00 -27.08
C SER A 371 -9.99 9.38 -25.72
N LEU A 372 -9.23 10.47 -25.68
CA LEU A 372 -8.65 11.01 -24.46
C LEU A 372 -9.72 11.62 -23.53
N GLY A 373 -10.72 12.29 -24.10
CA GLY A 373 -11.87 12.80 -23.35
C GLY A 373 -12.64 11.67 -22.67
N ARG A 374 -12.89 10.55 -23.38
CA ARG A 374 -13.51 9.35 -22.79
C ARG A 374 -12.69 8.78 -21.66
N GLU A 375 -11.37 8.70 -21.83
CA GLU A 375 -10.49 8.24 -20.77
C GLU A 375 -10.54 9.15 -19.54
N MET A 376 -10.45 10.48 -19.73
CA MET A 376 -10.52 11.45 -18.64
C MET A 376 -11.87 11.42 -17.91
N PHE A 377 -12.97 11.25 -18.65
CA PHE A 377 -14.30 11.09 -18.06
C PHE A 377 -14.39 9.85 -17.16
N ARG A 378 -13.86 8.71 -17.61
CA ARG A 378 -13.81 7.49 -16.81
C ARG A 378 -12.98 7.69 -15.54
N LEU A 379 -11.85 8.39 -15.63
CA LEU A 379 -10.98 8.71 -14.49
C LEU A 379 -11.67 9.63 -13.47
N GLU A 380 -12.47 10.60 -13.91
CA GLU A 380 -13.24 11.50 -13.04
C GLU A 380 -14.29 10.71 -12.22
N ILE A 381 -15.03 9.81 -12.87
CA ILE A 381 -15.99 8.95 -12.15
C ILE A 381 -15.28 8.00 -11.17
N LEU A 382 -14.10 7.48 -11.54
CA LEU A 382 -13.33 6.63 -10.63
C LEU A 382 -12.80 7.41 -9.41
N GLU A 383 -12.53 8.71 -9.54
CA GLU A 383 -12.19 9.57 -8.40
C GLU A 383 -13.39 9.74 -7.47
N ASP A 384 -14.57 10.01 -8.01
CA ASP A 384 -15.80 10.10 -7.20
C ASP A 384 -16.07 8.79 -6.43
N ILE A 385 -15.92 7.63 -7.10
CA ILE A 385 -16.07 6.31 -6.48
C ILE A 385 -15.01 6.07 -5.40
N ALA A 386 -13.75 6.42 -5.67
CA ALA A 386 -12.67 6.29 -4.71
C ALA A 386 -12.93 7.16 -3.48
N ARG A 387 -13.37 8.40 -3.66
CA ARG A 387 -13.72 9.33 -2.59
C ARG A 387 -14.85 8.78 -1.72
N ASP A 388 -15.89 8.23 -2.31
CA ASP A 388 -16.99 7.62 -1.55
C ASP A 388 -16.54 6.37 -0.79
N LYS A 389 -15.63 5.59 -1.36
CA LYS A 389 -15.04 4.43 -0.67
C LYS A 389 -14.15 4.86 0.49
N VAL A 390 -13.32 5.90 0.33
CA VAL A 390 -12.38 6.38 1.35
C VAL A 390 -13.10 6.90 2.57
N ARG A 391 -14.30 7.46 2.43
CA ARG A 391 -15.17 7.81 3.57
C ARG A 391 -15.53 6.62 4.47
N THR A 392 -15.36 5.39 3.98
CA THR A 392 -15.59 4.15 4.75
C THR A 392 -14.31 3.56 5.36
N LEU A 393 -13.15 4.10 5.02
CA LEU A 393 -11.83 3.63 5.42
C LEU A 393 -11.16 4.68 6.32
N HIS A 394 -10.33 4.23 7.26
CA HIS A 394 -9.63 5.11 8.19
C HIS A 394 -8.13 5.17 7.92
N PHE A 395 -7.53 4.08 7.43
CA PHE A 395 -6.08 3.95 7.33
C PHE A 395 -5.52 4.09 5.91
N VAL A 396 -6.38 4.30 4.92
CA VAL A 396 -6.02 4.33 3.51
C VAL A 396 -6.29 5.72 2.93
N ASP A 397 -5.29 6.29 2.27
CA ASP A 397 -5.39 7.59 1.61
C ASP A 397 -6.22 7.52 0.31
N GLU A 398 -6.88 8.64 -0.05
CA GLU A 398 -7.78 8.72 -1.22
C GLU A 398 -7.11 8.30 -2.53
N ILE A 399 -5.90 8.78 -2.73
CA ILE A 399 -5.06 8.46 -3.88
C ILE A 399 -4.70 6.98 -3.99
N GLU A 400 -4.60 6.25 -2.87
CA GLU A 400 -4.28 4.82 -2.90
C GLU A 400 -5.47 4.00 -3.38
N VAL A 401 -6.67 4.34 -2.91
CA VAL A 401 -7.92 3.75 -3.39
C VAL A 401 -8.14 4.08 -4.87
N TYR A 402 -7.92 5.34 -5.25
CA TYR A 402 -8.04 5.79 -6.64
C TYR A 402 -7.06 5.07 -7.58
N LEU A 403 -5.78 4.99 -7.22
CA LEU A 403 -4.77 4.28 -8.01
C LEU A 403 -5.05 2.76 -8.07
N ALA A 404 -5.61 2.18 -7.01
CA ALA A 404 -6.05 0.79 -7.04
C ALA A 404 -7.17 0.58 -8.07
N PHE A 405 -8.20 1.42 -8.10
CA PHE A 405 -9.25 1.37 -9.13
C PHE A 405 -8.68 1.60 -10.54
N GLN A 406 -7.84 2.62 -10.70
CA GLN A 406 -7.24 2.95 -12.00
C GLN A 406 -6.42 1.78 -12.56
N THR A 407 -5.59 1.14 -11.73
CA THR A 407 -4.73 0.02 -12.15
C THR A 407 -5.57 -1.23 -12.42
N MET A 408 -6.48 -1.60 -11.51
CA MET A 408 -7.24 -2.85 -11.62
C MET A 408 -8.32 -2.82 -12.72
N LEU A 409 -8.81 -1.64 -13.08
CA LEU A 409 -9.77 -1.45 -14.16
C LEU A 409 -9.11 -0.98 -15.47
N ALA A 410 -7.78 -0.81 -15.51
CA ALA A 410 -7.06 -0.28 -16.67
C ALA A 410 -7.38 -1.03 -17.96
N GLU A 411 -7.31 -2.36 -17.95
CA GLU A 411 -7.58 -3.17 -19.15
C GLU A 411 -9.07 -3.14 -19.53
N LYS A 412 -9.96 -3.23 -18.54
CA LYS A 412 -11.41 -3.33 -18.77
C LYS A 412 -12.03 -2.02 -19.27
N LEU A 413 -11.53 -0.90 -18.75
CA LEU A 413 -11.96 0.46 -19.08
C LEU A 413 -11.03 1.14 -20.10
N GLN A 414 -10.04 0.42 -20.63
CA GLN A 414 -9.09 0.91 -21.63
C GLN A 414 -8.40 2.23 -21.22
N LEU A 415 -7.90 2.29 -19.97
CA LEU A 415 -7.20 3.45 -19.44
C LEU A 415 -5.73 3.40 -19.87
N SER A 416 -5.39 4.13 -20.92
CA SER A 416 -4.04 4.15 -21.51
C SER A 416 -2.99 4.82 -20.62
N THR A 417 -3.44 5.74 -19.76
CA THR A 417 -2.64 6.53 -18.82
C THR A 417 -2.54 5.90 -17.43
N ALA A 418 -3.22 4.77 -17.21
CA ALA A 418 -3.08 4.01 -15.98
C ALA A 418 -1.69 3.40 -15.83
N VAL A 419 -1.16 3.48 -14.61
CA VAL A 419 0.06 2.75 -14.25
C VAL A 419 -0.27 1.25 -14.27
N LYS A 420 0.52 0.45 -15.00
CA LYS A 420 0.21 -0.98 -15.25
C LYS A 420 0.63 -1.91 -14.12
N GLU A 421 1.46 -1.46 -13.19
CA GLU A 421 1.93 -2.27 -12.07
C GLU A 421 1.69 -1.53 -10.75
N MET A 422 0.94 -2.12 -9.84
CA MET A 422 0.90 -1.72 -8.43
C MET A 422 1.16 -2.97 -7.59
N ARG A 423 2.27 -3.04 -6.85
CA ARG A 423 2.67 -4.27 -6.14
C ARG A 423 1.82 -4.59 -4.89
N PHE A 424 0.78 -3.80 -4.59
CA PHE A 424 0.04 -3.86 -3.32
C PHE A 424 -1.50 -3.76 -3.49
N TYR A 425 -2.08 -4.57 -4.39
CA TYR A 425 -3.52 -4.58 -4.67
C TYR A 425 -4.40 -4.90 -3.45
N GLY A 426 -3.93 -5.74 -2.52
CA GLY A 426 -4.73 -6.28 -1.42
C GLY A 426 -5.01 -5.31 -0.27
N VAL A 427 -4.41 -4.11 -0.31
CA VAL A 427 -4.25 -3.26 0.87
C VAL A 427 -5.07 -1.96 0.80
N SER A 428 -5.59 -1.62 -0.38
CA SER A 428 -6.44 -0.43 -0.62
C SER A 428 -7.87 -0.55 -0.07
N GLY A 429 -8.24 -1.70 0.52
CA GLY A 429 -9.61 -1.96 0.96
C GLY A 429 -10.64 -2.12 -0.18
N VAL A 430 -10.17 -2.16 -1.44
CA VAL A 430 -10.99 -2.35 -2.63
C VAL A 430 -11.29 -3.84 -2.83
N THR A 431 -12.55 -4.20 -2.75
CA THR A 431 -12.98 -5.61 -2.92
C THR A 431 -13.25 -5.95 -4.39
N ALA A 432 -13.26 -7.24 -4.72
CA ALA A 432 -13.68 -7.69 -6.05
C ALA A 432 -15.12 -7.27 -6.41
N ASN A 433 -15.98 -7.05 -5.41
CA ASN A 433 -17.32 -6.54 -5.65
C ASN A 433 -17.29 -5.04 -5.99
N ASP A 434 -16.49 -4.25 -5.27
CA ASP A 434 -16.32 -2.82 -5.52
C ASP A 434 -15.83 -2.58 -6.95
N LEU A 435 -14.88 -3.39 -7.45
CA LEU A 435 -14.40 -3.29 -8.83
C LEU A 435 -15.50 -3.55 -9.87
N ARG A 436 -16.36 -4.54 -9.64
CA ARG A 436 -17.48 -4.84 -10.56
C ARG A 436 -18.51 -3.72 -10.55
N THR A 437 -18.85 -3.20 -9.37
CA THR A 437 -19.78 -2.07 -9.24
C THR A 437 -19.19 -0.84 -9.91
N ALA A 438 -17.92 -0.52 -9.66
CA ALA A 438 -17.25 0.62 -10.25
C ALA A 438 -17.21 0.54 -11.79
N GLU A 439 -16.87 -0.62 -12.34
CA GLU A 439 -16.91 -0.86 -13.79
C GLU A 439 -18.31 -0.61 -14.37
N ALA A 440 -19.36 -1.14 -13.72
CA ALA A 440 -20.73 -0.99 -14.17
C ALA A 440 -21.19 0.48 -14.10
N THR A 441 -20.88 1.18 -13.01
CA THR A 441 -21.20 2.60 -12.84
C THR A 441 -20.51 3.45 -13.91
N VAL A 442 -19.22 3.24 -14.16
CA VAL A 442 -18.48 4.00 -15.18
C VAL A 442 -19.09 3.78 -16.57
N ARG A 443 -19.42 2.54 -16.94
CA ARG A 443 -20.06 2.25 -18.23
C ARG A 443 -21.43 2.90 -18.36
N SER A 444 -22.24 2.86 -17.30
CA SER A 444 -23.56 3.47 -17.27
C SER A 444 -23.49 5.00 -17.41
N CYS A 445 -22.58 5.65 -16.67
CA CYS A 445 -22.39 7.10 -16.79
C CYS A 445 -21.82 7.48 -18.15
N GLU A 446 -20.91 6.68 -18.73
CA GLU A 446 -20.36 6.96 -20.06
C GLU A 446 -21.43 6.91 -21.16
N GLU A 447 -22.41 6.03 -21.05
CA GLU A 447 -23.51 5.94 -22.02
C GLU A 447 -24.46 7.15 -21.95
N ASN A 448 -24.69 7.68 -20.74
CA ASN A 448 -25.74 8.68 -20.50
C ASN A 448 -25.22 10.13 -20.43
N GLU A 449 -24.01 10.34 -19.92
CA GLU A 449 -23.53 11.67 -19.48
C GLU A 449 -22.29 12.13 -20.25
N PHE A 450 -21.61 11.26 -21.00
CA PHE A 450 -20.34 11.60 -21.66
C PHE A 450 -20.47 12.75 -22.65
N THR A 451 -21.51 12.77 -23.48
CA THR A 451 -21.68 13.82 -24.51
C THR A 451 -21.87 15.20 -23.86
N ASP A 452 -22.65 15.25 -22.78
CA ASP A 452 -22.84 16.47 -21.99
C ASP A 452 -21.52 16.93 -21.38
N TRP A 453 -20.81 16.03 -20.71
CA TRP A 453 -19.53 16.32 -20.09
C TRP A 453 -18.49 16.81 -21.10
N PHE A 454 -18.39 16.15 -22.27
CA PHE A 454 -17.43 16.49 -23.31
C PHE A 454 -17.70 17.89 -23.88
N SER A 455 -18.98 18.27 -24.01
CA SER A 455 -19.36 19.60 -24.49
C SER A 455 -18.89 20.75 -23.59
N LEU A 456 -18.70 20.47 -22.30
CA LEU A 456 -18.20 21.41 -21.28
C LEU A 456 -16.70 21.25 -21.00
N TRP A 457 -16.03 20.34 -21.70
CA TRP A 457 -14.65 19.99 -21.40
C TRP A 457 -13.67 21.06 -21.90
N GLY A 458 -12.84 21.60 -20.98
CA GLY A 458 -11.91 22.70 -21.27
C GLY A 458 -11.00 22.51 -22.50
N PRO A 459 -10.34 21.35 -22.67
CA PRO A 459 -9.54 21.08 -23.88
C PRO A 459 -10.36 21.12 -25.17
N TRP A 460 -11.62 20.68 -25.14
CA TRP A 460 -12.51 20.77 -26.29
C TRP A 460 -12.85 22.23 -26.62
N HIS A 461 -13.14 23.06 -25.61
CA HIS A 461 -13.33 24.50 -25.82
C HIS A 461 -12.09 25.18 -26.40
N ALA A 462 -10.89 24.78 -25.97
CA ALA A 462 -9.64 25.31 -26.52
C ALA A 462 -9.48 25.01 -28.02
N VAL A 463 -9.83 23.79 -28.45
CA VAL A 463 -9.84 23.42 -29.87
C VAL A 463 -10.92 24.18 -30.64
N LEU A 464 -12.13 24.29 -30.10
CA LEU A 464 -13.23 25.03 -30.73
C LEU A 464 -12.88 26.50 -30.95
N LYS A 465 -12.29 27.16 -29.94
CA LYS A 465 -11.84 28.56 -30.05
C LYS A 465 -10.82 28.78 -31.16
N ARG A 466 -9.98 27.78 -31.44
CA ARG A 466 -8.93 27.86 -32.47
C ARG A 466 -9.42 27.52 -33.86
N THR A 467 -10.22 26.46 -33.97
CA THR A 467 -10.59 25.85 -35.26
C THR A 467 -11.95 26.31 -35.78
N GLU A 468 -12.90 26.63 -34.88
CA GLU A 468 -14.28 27.00 -35.20
C GLU A 468 -14.65 28.34 -34.54
N ALA A 469 -13.77 29.34 -34.65
CA ALA A 469 -13.88 30.61 -33.92
C ALA A 469 -15.21 31.35 -34.15
N ASP A 470 -15.74 31.33 -35.38
CA ASP A 470 -17.00 31.99 -35.72
C ASP A 470 -18.21 31.35 -35.00
N ARG A 471 -18.26 30.01 -34.95
CA ARG A 471 -19.32 29.27 -34.25
C ARG A 471 -19.19 29.42 -32.74
N TRP A 472 -17.96 29.44 -32.22
CA TRP A 472 -17.71 29.74 -30.82
C TRP A 472 -18.22 31.14 -30.43
N ALA A 473 -17.95 32.15 -31.26
CA ALA A 473 -18.44 33.50 -31.01
C ALA A 473 -19.97 33.60 -31.00
N GLN A 474 -20.65 32.88 -31.91
CA GLN A 474 -22.12 32.79 -31.94
C GLN A 474 -22.68 32.11 -30.69
N ALA A 475 -22.04 31.04 -30.21
CA ALA A 475 -22.44 30.36 -28.98
C ALA A 475 -22.26 31.25 -27.74
N GLU A 476 -21.18 32.04 -27.68
CA GLU A 476 -20.98 33.04 -26.62
C GLU A 476 -22.06 34.13 -26.67
N GLU A 477 -22.41 34.63 -27.86
CA GLU A 477 -23.47 35.64 -28.03
C GLU A 477 -24.84 35.10 -27.56
N GLN A 478 -25.19 33.87 -27.94
CA GLN A 478 -26.40 33.19 -27.46
C GLN A 478 -26.41 33.02 -25.94
N LYS A 479 -25.26 32.74 -25.33
CA LYS A 479 -25.12 32.66 -23.87
C LYS A 479 -25.42 33.99 -23.21
N TYR A 480 -24.89 35.10 -23.74
CA TYR A 480 -25.21 36.44 -23.24
C TYR A 480 -26.70 36.77 -23.40
N GLU A 481 -27.31 36.45 -24.54
CA GLU A 481 -28.75 36.66 -24.76
C GLU A 481 -29.63 35.89 -23.78
N MET A 482 -29.30 34.62 -23.48
CA MET A 482 -30.04 33.82 -22.51
C MET A 482 -29.83 34.31 -21.07
N LEU A 483 -28.63 34.77 -20.73
CA LEU A 483 -28.33 35.38 -19.43
C LEU A 483 -29.06 36.70 -19.20
N GLU A 484 -29.28 37.49 -20.25
CA GLU A 484 -29.99 38.76 -20.16
C GLU A 484 -31.52 38.56 -20.11
N ASN A 485 -32.06 37.66 -20.95
CA ASN A 485 -33.50 37.58 -21.19
C ASN A 485 -34.21 36.46 -20.40
N GLU A 486 -33.60 35.29 -20.23
CA GLU A 486 -34.26 34.10 -19.68
C GLU A 486 -33.81 33.75 -18.26
N TYR A 487 -32.58 34.13 -17.88
CA TYR A 487 -31.99 33.76 -16.60
C TYR A 487 -32.80 34.19 -15.36
N PRO A 488 -33.28 35.45 -15.24
CA PRO A 488 -34.06 35.85 -14.06
C PRO A 488 -35.36 35.05 -13.91
N GLN A 489 -36.02 34.73 -15.02
CA GLN A 489 -37.26 33.97 -15.04
C GLN A 489 -37.01 32.49 -14.68
N ARG A 490 -35.99 31.86 -15.26
CA ARG A 490 -35.61 30.47 -14.96
C ARG A 490 -35.22 30.28 -13.49
N VAL A 491 -34.47 31.23 -12.92
CA VAL A 491 -34.13 31.21 -11.48
C VAL A 491 -35.38 31.33 -10.62
N ALA A 492 -36.29 32.26 -10.96
CA ALA A 492 -37.55 32.43 -10.24
C ALA A 492 -38.45 31.19 -10.29
N ASP A 493 -38.57 30.55 -11.47
CA ASP A 493 -39.37 29.34 -11.64
C ASP A 493 -38.81 28.16 -10.84
N ARG A 494 -37.48 28.03 -10.76
CA ARG A 494 -36.82 26.98 -9.97
C ARG A 494 -36.96 27.19 -8.48
N LEU A 495 -36.78 28.42 -8.00
CA LEU A 495 -36.99 28.77 -6.58
C LEU A 495 -38.44 28.52 -6.16
N LYS A 496 -39.39 28.81 -7.06
CA LYS A 496 -40.81 28.54 -6.83
C LYS A 496 -41.11 27.03 -6.80
N ALA A 497 -40.49 26.25 -7.68
CA ALA A 497 -40.63 24.79 -7.70
C ALA A 497 -40.08 24.13 -6.43
N SER A 498 -38.97 24.65 -5.88
CA SER A 498 -38.35 24.17 -4.65
C SER A 498 -38.99 24.70 -3.37
N GLY A 499 -39.88 25.70 -3.46
CA GLY A 499 -40.53 26.32 -2.30
C GLY A 499 -39.60 27.15 -1.41
N LEU A 500 -38.42 27.55 -1.91
CA LEU A 500 -37.35 28.23 -1.16
C LEU A 500 -37.21 29.71 -1.55
N SER A 501 -38.29 30.34 -2.00
CA SER A 501 -38.27 31.76 -2.39
C SER A 501 -37.94 32.67 -1.19
N GLY A 502 -36.89 33.49 -1.30
CA GLY A 502 -36.46 34.43 -0.26
C GLY A 502 -35.29 33.95 0.62
N ASP A 503 -34.73 32.77 0.35
CA ASP A 503 -33.48 32.31 0.96
C ASP A 503 -32.29 32.72 0.07
N ALA A 504 -31.39 33.56 0.60
CA ALA A 504 -30.25 34.12 -0.12
C ALA A 504 -29.17 33.08 -0.49
N ASP A 505 -29.12 31.93 0.20
CA ASP A 505 -28.26 30.81 -0.17
C ASP A 505 -28.91 29.98 -1.28
N ALA A 506 -30.22 29.74 -1.18
CA ALA A 506 -30.97 29.04 -2.23
C ALA A 506 -31.01 29.82 -3.55
N GLU A 507 -31.11 31.15 -3.50
CA GLU A 507 -31.04 32.04 -4.67
C GLU A 507 -29.69 31.95 -5.39
N ARG A 508 -28.59 31.90 -4.63
CA ARG A 508 -27.23 31.74 -5.18
C ARG A 508 -27.05 30.37 -5.84
N GLU A 509 -27.48 29.30 -5.16
CA GLU A 509 -27.37 27.93 -5.70
C GLU A 509 -28.26 27.74 -6.95
N ALA A 510 -29.49 28.24 -6.91
CA ALA A 510 -30.41 28.19 -8.05
C ALA A 510 -29.84 28.96 -9.26
N GLY A 511 -29.26 30.15 -9.04
CA GLY A 511 -28.56 30.90 -10.08
C GLY A 511 -27.40 30.11 -10.71
N ALA A 512 -26.53 29.54 -9.88
CA ALA A 512 -25.39 28.75 -10.34
C ALA A 512 -25.81 27.49 -11.10
N GLN A 513 -26.91 26.84 -10.73
CA GLN A 513 -27.45 25.69 -11.46
C GLN A 513 -28.04 26.09 -12.81
N VAL A 514 -28.87 27.14 -12.86
CA VAL A 514 -29.47 27.63 -14.12
C VAL A 514 -28.39 28.07 -15.10
N MET A 515 -27.32 28.72 -14.61
CA MET A 515 -26.18 29.09 -15.44
C MET A 515 -25.50 27.86 -16.06
N ARG A 516 -25.19 26.84 -15.24
CA ARG A 516 -24.60 25.57 -15.72
C ARG A 516 -25.48 24.85 -16.73
N GLU A 517 -26.78 24.77 -16.48
CA GLU A 517 -27.75 24.12 -17.39
C GLU A 517 -27.84 24.85 -18.74
N THR A 518 -27.80 26.18 -18.71
CA THR A 518 -27.86 27.01 -19.91
C THR A 518 -26.58 26.88 -20.74
N GLU A 519 -25.41 26.92 -20.09
CA GLU A 519 -24.12 26.68 -20.75
C GLU A 519 -24.06 25.29 -21.37
N GLN A 520 -24.50 24.26 -20.63
CA GLN A 520 -24.57 22.88 -21.11
C GLN A 520 -25.44 22.77 -22.37
N GLN A 521 -26.62 23.40 -22.38
CA GLN A 521 -27.51 23.37 -23.53
C GLN A 521 -26.84 23.97 -24.79
N ILE A 522 -26.22 25.14 -24.65
CA ILE A 522 -25.60 25.86 -25.76
C ILE A 522 -24.37 25.11 -26.29
N TYR A 523 -23.46 24.72 -25.40
CA TYR A 523 -22.22 24.07 -25.82
C TYR A 523 -22.46 22.64 -26.33
N ARG A 524 -23.51 21.95 -25.85
CA ARG A 524 -23.92 20.67 -26.43
C ARG A 524 -24.36 20.82 -27.88
N GLN A 525 -25.21 21.80 -28.17
CA GLN A 525 -25.65 22.07 -29.53
C GLN A 525 -24.46 22.38 -30.45
N LEU A 526 -23.54 23.25 -30.01
CA LEU A 526 -22.31 23.56 -30.75
C LEU A 526 -21.46 22.31 -31.00
N THR A 527 -21.33 21.45 -30.00
CA THR A 527 -20.53 20.22 -30.09
C THR A 527 -21.12 19.24 -31.10
N ASP A 528 -22.44 19.03 -31.08
CA ASP A 528 -23.13 18.13 -32.00
C ASP A 528 -22.98 18.62 -33.46
N GLU A 529 -23.09 19.92 -33.70
CA GLU A 529 -22.90 20.52 -35.03
C GLU A 529 -21.47 20.34 -35.55
N VAL A 530 -20.46 20.61 -34.73
CA VAL A 530 -19.04 20.51 -35.14
C VAL A 530 -18.62 19.06 -35.36
N LEU A 531 -19.05 18.13 -34.49
CA LEU A 531 -18.75 16.71 -34.65
C LEU A 531 -19.41 16.12 -35.90
N ALA A 532 -20.65 16.53 -36.23
CA ALA A 532 -21.33 16.10 -37.44
C ALA A 532 -20.57 16.51 -38.71
N LEU A 533 -20.00 17.72 -38.74
CA LEU A 533 -19.21 18.23 -39.86
C LEU A 533 -17.90 17.45 -40.03
N ARG A 534 -17.13 17.28 -38.95
CA ARG A 534 -15.83 16.58 -39.00
C ARG A 534 -15.96 15.09 -39.33
N LEU A 535 -17.05 14.44 -38.93
CA LEU A 535 -17.35 13.06 -39.33
C LEU A 535 -17.70 12.94 -40.83
N SER A 536 -18.36 13.96 -41.40
CA SER A 536 -18.69 14.00 -42.83
C SER A 536 -17.47 14.24 -43.73
N GLU A 537 -16.48 15.00 -43.26
CA GLU A 537 -15.22 15.24 -43.98
C GLU A 537 -14.29 14.01 -43.97
N ASN A 538 -14.19 13.29 -42.84
CA ASN A 538 -13.41 12.06 -42.75
C ASN A 538 -14.03 10.90 -43.57
N GLY A 539 -15.36 10.84 -43.70
CA GLY A 539 -16.03 9.89 -44.61
C GLY A 539 -15.81 10.19 -46.10
N SER A 540 -15.52 11.45 -46.44
CA SER A 540 -15.28 11.90 -47.82
C SER A 540 -13.85 11.63 -48.29
N GLN A 541 -12.87 11.54 -47.38
CA GLN A 541 -11.49 11.16 -47.72
C GLN A 541 -11.31 9.66 -48.01
N LEU A 542 -12.21 8.79 -47.54
CA LEU A 542 -12.15 7.34 -47.84
C LEU A 542 -12.74 6.97 -49.22
N HIS A 543 -13.38 7.89 -49.93
CA HIS A 543 -13.88 7.67 -51.30
C HIS A 543 -12.98 8.26 -52.40
N HIS A 544 -11.86 8.89 -52.02
CA HIS A 544 -10.80 9.33 -52.93
C HIS A 544 -9.43 8.90 -52.42
N SER A 545 -9.20 7.58 -52.35
CA SER A 545 -7.86 6.96 -52.42
C SER A 545 -7.97 5.54 -52.96
#